data_AF-A0A5A9PCQ6-F1
#
_entry.id   AF-A0A5A9PCQ6-F1
#
_cell.length_a   1.000
_cell.length_b   1.000
_cell.length_c   1.000
_cell.angle_alpha   90.00
_cell.angle_beta   90.00
_cell.angle_gamma   90.00
#
_symmetry.space_group_name_H-M   'P 1'
#
loop_
_entity.id
_entity.type
_entity.pdbx_description
1 polymer ?
#
loop_
_entity_poly.entity_id
_entity_poly.type
_entity_poly.pdbx_seq_one_letter_code
_entity_poly.pdbx_strand_id
1 'polypeptide(L)'
;MYHGTTLANAKTIMKEGFIPSFDGMLGRGVYVSRDFDKACKYPLHSHGERCAVLKLKVGVGRVKRIDFQGHPLQKTWHRHGYDTAWVPPDCGMVPSGLEEDCVYDPDCITVLEIIRFDKVQL
;
A
#
# COMPACT_ATOMS: atom_id res chain seq x y z
N MET A 1 -7.76 -5.34 2.12
CA MET A 1 -6.80 -4.72 1.19
C MET A 1 -5.59 -5.65 1.05
N TYR A 2 -4.65 -5.30 0.18
CA TYR A 2 -3.53 -6.14 -0.23
C TYR A 2 -2.23 -5.33 -0.27
N HIS A 3 -1.12 -5.98 0.07
CA HIS A 3 0.23 -5.44 -0.04
C HIS A 3 1.16 -6.49 -0.63
N GLY A 4 1.74 -6.21 -1.81
CA GLY A 4 2.71 -7.08 -2.45
C GLY A 4 4.13 -6.80 -1.98
N THR A 5 4.87 -7.84 -1.62
CA THR A 5 6.26 -7.73 -1.14
C THR A 5 7.01 -9.06 -1.34
N THR A 6 8.27 -9.15 -0.94
CA THR A 6 8.99 -10.43 -0.96
C THR A 6 8.45 -11.36 0.13
N LEU A 7 8.56 -12.68 -0.05
CA LEU A 7 8.12 -13.65 0.95
C LEU A 7 8.87 -13.49 2.28
N ALA A 8 10.14 -13.07 2.23
CA ALA A 8 10.91 -12.74 3.43
C ALA A 8 10.27 -11.58 4.19
N ASN A 9 10.02 -10.46 3.50
CA ASN A 9 9.37 -9.29 4.08
C ASN A 9 7.95 -9.59 4.58
N ALA A 10 7.17 -10.38 3.84
CA ALA A 10 5.83 -10.79 4.25
C ALA A 10 5.83 -11.52 5.61
N LYS A 11 6.81 -12.41 5.84
CA LYS A 11 6.99 -13.11 7.12
C LYS A 11 7.41 -12.15 8.24
N THR A 12 8.32 -11.23 7.95
CA THR A 12 8.74 -10.19 8.91
C THR A 12 7.55 -9.33 9.32
N ILE A 13 6.78 -8.82 8.35
CA ILE A 13 5.59 -8.00 8.60
C ILE A 13 4.55 -8.77 9.41
N MET A 14 4.33 -10.05 9.12
CA MET A 14 3.39 -10.87 9.89
C MET A 14 3.81 -11.02 11.37
N LYS A 15 5.11 -11.04 11.65
CA LYS A 15 5.65 -11.21 13.00
C LYS A 15 5.80 -9.89 13.76
N GLU A 16 6.20 -8.83 13.08
CA GLU A 16 6.70 -7.59 13.68
C GLU A 16 5.81 -6.38 13.36
N GLY A 17 4.81 -6.54 12.49
CA GLY A 17 3.97 -5.45 12.00
C GLY A 17 4.58 -4.70 10.82
N PHE A 18 3.82 -3.73 10.31
CA PHE A 18 4.31 -2.86 9.23
C PHE A 18 5.21 -1.75 9.79
N ILE A 19 6.27 -1.44 9.04
CA ILE A 19 7.03 -0.21 9.22
C ILE A 19 6.57 0.77 8.13
N PRO A 20 6.04 1.96 8.47
CA PRO A 20 5.58 2.91 7.48
C PRO A 20 6.74 3.47 6.66
N SER A 21 6.55 3.61 5.35
CA SER A 21 7.48 4.29 4.47
C SER A 21 7.68 5.73 4.92
N PHE A 22 8.90 6.26 4.83
CA PHE A 22 9.20 7.65 5.23
C PHE A 22 8.57 8.69 4.28
N ASP A 23 8.47 8.37 2.99
CA ASP A 23 7.86 9.20 1.96
C ASP A 23 7.24 8.33 0.86
N GLY A 24 6.52 8.96 -0.06
CA GLY A 24 5.93 8.35 -1.25
C GLY A 24 5.02 9.35 -1.96
N MET A 25 4.21 8.88 -2.91
CA MET A 25 3.25 9.74 -3.63
C MET A 25 2.29 10.46 -2.67
N LEU A 26 1.89 9.79 -1.58
CA LEU A 26 0.97 10.29 -0.56
C LEU A 26 1.70 10.63 0.75
N GLY A 27 3.03 10.73 0.75
CA GLY A 27 3.83 10.95 1.96
C GLY A 27 4.02 9.69 2.81
N ARG A 28 4.29 9.88 4.10
CA ARG A 28 4.57 8.81 5.07
C ARG A 28 3.33 7.93 5.31
N GLY A 29 3.53 6.61 5.31
CA GLY A 29 2.51 5.64 5.67
C GLY A 29 2.75 4.26 5.07
N VAL A 30 1.78 3.36 5.26
CA VAL A 30 1.76 2.02 4.67
C VAL A 30 0.87 2.03 3.44
N TYR A 31 1.45 1.65 2.30
CA TYR A 31 0.77 1.65 1.01
C TYR A 31 0.10 0.30 0.75
N VAL A 32 -1.19 0.33 0.48
CA VAL A 32 -2.02 -0.85 0.25
C VAL A 32 -2.99 -0.59 -0.90
N SER A 33 -3.53 -1.67 -1.46
CA SER A 33 -4.53 -1.58 -2.53
C SER A 33 -5.69 -2.53 -2.28
N ARG A 34 -6.87 -2.18 -2.77
CA ARG A 34 -8.03 -3.08 -2.87
C ARG A 34 -7.91 -4.03 -4.07
N ASP A 35 -7.10 -3.69 -5.05
CA ASP A 35 -6.81 -4.50 -6.24
C ASP A 35 -5.69 -5.51 -5.94
N PHE A 36 -6.05 -6.80 -5.97
CA PHE A 36 -5.12 -7.91 -5.77
C PHE A 36 -4.10 -8.00 -6.91
N ASP A 37 -4.52 -7.83 -8.15
CA ASP A 37 -3.65 -7.92 -9.32
C ASP A 37 -2.66 -6.75 -9.35
N LYS A 38 -3.07 -5.56 -8.87
CA LYS A 38 -2.14 -4.46 -8.60
C LYS A 38 -1.10 -4.87 -7.56
N ALA A 39 -1.52 -5.43 -6.43
CA ALA A 39 -0.60 -5.83 -5.37
C ALA A 39 0.40 -6.91 -5.85
N CYS A 40 -0.02 -7.87 -6.68
CA CYS A 40 0.85 -8.88 -7.29
C CYS A 40 2.00 -8.31 -8.14
N LYS A 41 1.89 -7.05 -8.61
CA LYS A 41 2.97 -6.38 -9.35
C LYS A 41 4.15 -6.02 -8.45
N TYR A 42 3.98 -6.03 -7.13
CA TYR A 42 5.02 -5.66 -6.17
C TYR A 42 5.69 -6.87 -5.50
N PRO A 43 7.00 -6.77 -5.18
CA PRO A 43 7.88 -5.66 -5.54
C PRO A 43 8.17 -5.65 -7.04
N LEU A 44 8.39 -4.47 -7.64
CA LEU A 44 8.65 -4.35 -9.09
C LEU A 44 9.88 -5.15 -9.51
N HIS A 45 10.91 -5.14 -8.65
CA HIS A 45 12.11 -5.95 -8.79
C HIS A 45 12.28 -6.81 -7.54
N SER A 46 12.18 -8.13 -7.69
CA SER A 46 12.35 -9.07 -6.58
C SER A 46 13.79 -9.59 -6.44
N HIS A 47 14.67 -9.29 -7.40
CA HIS A 47 16.07 -9.73 -7.40
C HIS A 47 16.24 -11.25 -7.17
N GLY A 48 15.30 -12.06 -7.69
CA GLY A 48 15.30 -13.52 -7.53
C GLY A 48 14.60 -14.02 -6.26
N GLU A 49 14.15 -13.12 -5.38
CA GLU A 49 13.34 -13.50 -4.23
C GLU A 49 11.94 -13.95 -4.63
N ARG A 50 11.41 -14.92 -3.89
CA ARG A 50 10.00 -15.33 -3.98
C ARG A 50 9.12 -14.17 -3.54
N CYS A 51 8.00 -13.98 -4.23
CA CYS A 51 7.05 -12.91 -3.92
C CYS A 51 5.85 -13.44 -3.14
N ALA A 52 5.19 -12.54 -2.42
CA ALA A 52 3.96 -12.83 -1.70
C ALA A 52 3.06 -11.59 -1.63
N VAL A 53 1.76 -11.82 -1.53
CA VAL A 53 0.77 -10.78 -1.24
C VAL A 53 0.23 -11.01 0.16
N LEU A 54 0.25 -9.97 0.98
CA LEU A 54 -0.43 -9.95 2.27
C LEU A 54 -1.90 -9.58 2.06
N LYS A 55 -2.83 -10.40 2.57
CA LYS A 55 -4.24 -10.03 2.70
C LYS A 55 -4.46 -9.36 4.05
N LEU A 56 -5.08 -8.18 4.03
CA LEU A 56 -5.11 -7.27 5.16
C LEU A 56 -6.54 -6.88 5.55
N LYS A 57 -6.81 -6.85 6.87
CA LYS A 57 -7.89 -6.05 7.46
C LYS A 57 -7.32 -4.69 7.79
N VAL A 58 -7.94 -3.62 7.31
CA VAL A 58 -7.43 -2.24 7.45
C VAL A 58 -8.52 -1.38 8.07
N GLY A 59 -8.22 -0.77 9.21
CA GLY A 59 -9.01 0.31 9.79
C GLY A 59 -8.69 1.62 9.09
N VAL A 60 -9.50 2.02 8.11
CA VAL A 60 -9.20 3.18 7.25
C VAL A 60 -9.46 4.54 7.92
N GLY A 61 -10.25 4.57 9.00
CA GLY A 61 -10.59 5.80 9.72
C GLY A 61 -11.17 6.90 8.81
N ARG A 62 -10.76 8.14 9.05
CA ARG A 62 -11.14 9.30 8.25
C ARG A 62 -10.27 9.37 6.99
N VAL A 63 -10.89 9.18 5.84
CA VAL A 63 -10.20 9.11 4.54
C VAL A 63 -10.15 10.48 3.86
N LYS A 64 -8.96 10.88 3.38
CA LYS A 64 -8.80 12.01 2.48
C LYS A 64 -8.63 11.52 1.04
N ARG A 65 -9.58 11.91 0.17
CA ARG A 65 -9.42 11.73 -1.29
C ARG A 65 -8.34 12.66 -1.84
N ILE A 66 -7.40 12.10 -2.60
CA ILE A 66 -6.33 12.79 -3.32
C ILE A 66 -6.46 12.42 -4.79
N ASP A 67 -7.10 13.30 -5.58
CA ASP A 67 -7.59 13.01 -6.93
C ASP A 67 -6.89 13.81 -8.04
N PHE A 68 -5.78 14.48 -7.75
CA PHE A 68 -4.93 15.13 -8.74
C PHE A 68 -3.51 15.39 -8.21
N GLN A 69 -2.52 15.41 -9.10
CA GLN A 69 -1.13 15.69 -8.74
C GLN A 69 -0.97 17.12 -8.22
N GLY A 70 -0.20 17.29 -7.15
CA GLY A 70 -0.03 18.57 -6.47
C GLY A 70 -1.20 18.94 -5.56
N HIS A 71 -2.07 17.99 -5.21
CA HIS A 71 -3.15 18.25 -4.25
C HIS A 71 -2.56 18.85 -2.95
N PRO A 72 -3.13 19.94 -2.38
CA PRO A 72 -2.52 20.65 -1.23
C PRO A 72 -2.23 19.76 -0.01
N LEU A 73 -3.06 18.72 0.17
CA LEU A 73 -2.91 17.72 1.24
C LEU A 73 -2.23 16.42 0.81
N GLN A 74 -1.68 16.31 -0.42
CA GLN A 74 -1.16 15.07 -1.00
C GLN A 74 -0.22 14.32 -0.06
N LYS A 75 0.68 15.02 0.63
CA LYS A 75 1.65 14.43 1.58
C LYS A 75 1.40 14.78 3.05
N THR A 76 0.44 15.65 3.33
CA THR A 76 0.25 16.26 4.66
C THR A 76 -1.09 15.95 5.31
N TRP A 77 -1.99 15.23 4.62
CA TRP A 77 -3.33 14.83 5.08
C TRP A 77 -3.38 14.33 6.54
N HIS A 78 -2.40 13.56 7.00
CA HIS A 78 -2.33 13.08 8.39
C HIS A 78 -2.27 14.21 9.43
N ARG A 79 -1.57 15.31 9.11
CA ARG A 79 -1.51 16.51 9.97
C ARG A 79 -2.84 17.26 10.06
N HIS A 80 -3.77 16.95 9.16
CA HIS A 80 -5.11 17.53 9.11
C HIS A 80 -6.17 16.57 9.69
N GLY A 81 -5.76 15.55 10.45
CA GLY A 81 -6.66 14.63 11.16
C GLY A 81 -7.32 13.59 10.25
N TYR A 82 -6.64 13.19 9.19
CA TYR A 82 -7.04 12.05 8.37
C TYR A 82 -6.15 10.84 8.67
N ASP A 83 -6.74 9.66 8.71
CA ASP A 83 -6.05 8.41 9.05
C ASP A 83 -5.53 7.68 7.81
N THR A 84 -6.17 7.93 6.66
CA THR A 84 -5.80 7.37 5.35
C THR A 84 -5.91 8.43 4.26
N ALA A 85 -4.93 8.49 3.35
CA ALA A 85 -5.12 9.12 2.05
C ALA A 85 -5.46 8.07 0.99
N TRP A 86 -6.37 8.43 0.08
CA TRP A 86 -6.84 7.53 -0.95
C TRP A 86 -6.82 8.20 -2.33
N VAL A 87 -6.18 7.52 -3.29
CA VAL A 87 -6.20 7.84 -4.71
C VAL A 87 -7.30 7.02 -5.39
N PRO A 88 -8.36 7.66 -5.93
CA PRO A 88 -9.37 6.95 -6.70
C PRO A 88 -8.83 6.46 -8.04
N PRO A 89 -9.45 5.42 -8.63
CA PRO A 89 -9.09 5.00 -9.98
C PRO A 89 -9.33 6.13 -10.99
N ASP A 90 -8.55 6.14 -12.07
CA ASP A 90 -8.71 6.99 -13.25
C ASP A 90 -8.78 8.51 -13.00
N CYS A 91 -8.14 8.99 -11.92
CA CYS A 91 -8.09 10.42 -11.59
C CYS A 91 -6.83 11.15 -12.07
N GLY A 92 -5.97 10.49 -12.85
CA GLY A 92 -4.73 11.09 -13.36
C GLY A 92 -3.60 11.22 -12.34
N MET A 93 -3.73 10.62 -11.15
CA MET A 93 -2.66 10.57 -10.15
C MET A 93 -1.47 9.71 -10.59
N VAL A 94 -1.72 8.56 -11.25
CA VAL A 94 -0.67 7.65 -11.72
C VAL A 94 -0.98 7.20 -13.15
N PRO A 95 0.04 6.93 -13.99
CA PRO A 95 -0.17 6.50 -15.38
C PRO A 95 -1.01 5.21 -15.52
N SER A 96 -0.98 4.33 -14.52
CA SER A 96 -1.75 3.09 -14.54
C SER A 96 -3.25 3.29 -14.31
N GLY A 97 -3.68 4.45 -13.82
CA GLY A 97 -5.07 4.69 -13.41
C GLY A 97 -5.51 3.90 -12.17
N LEU A 98 -4.63 3.10 -11.55
CA LEU A 98 -5.02 2.23 -10.45
C LEU A 98 -5.01 2.94 -9.09
N GLU A 99 -6.02 2.63 -8.29
CA GLU A 99 -6.26 3.19 -6.95
C GLU A 99 -5.16 2.81 -5.94
N GLU A 100 -4.99 3.62 -4.90
CA GLU A 100 -4.02 3.37 -3.82
C GLU A 100 -4.44 4.01 -2.52
N ASP A 101 -4.28 3.29 -1.41
CA ASP A 101 -4.45 3.81 -0.07
C ASP A 101 -3.07 3.95 0.60
N CYS A 102 -2.89 5.03 1.37
CA CYS A 102 -1.76 5.23 2.26
C CYS A 102 -2.30 5.44 3.67
N VAL A 103 -2.10 4.46 4.54
CA VAL A 103 -2.57 4.43 5.94
C VAL A 103 -1.47 4.97 6.83
N TYR A 104 -1.78 5.92 7.72
CA TYR A 104 -0.75 6.60 8.52
C TYR A 104 -0.17 5.71 9.62
N ASP A 105 -1.06 5.05 10.36
CA ASP A 105 -0.73 4.24 11.51
C ASP A 105 -0.74 2.74 11.15
N PRO A 106 0.41 2.04 11.19
CA PRO A 106 0.48 0.61 10.91
C PRO A 106 -0.34 -0.25 11.89
N ASP A 107 -0.63 0.22 13.11
CA ASP A 107 -1.38 -0.54 14.11
C ASP A 107 -2.86 -0.75 13.71
N CYS A 108 -3.33 0.05 12.75
CA CYS A 108 -4.65 -0.11 12.13
C CYS A 108 -4.69 -1.21 11.05
N ILE A 109 -3.58 -1.92 10.81
CA ILE A 109 -3.46 -2.96 9.79
C ILE A 109 -3.21 -4.32 10.45
N THR A 110 -4.13 -5.26 10.23
CA THR A 110 -3.96 -6.65 10.64
C THR A 110 -3.68 -7.53 9.42
N VAL A 111 -2.57 -8.26 9.45
CA VAL A 111 -2.28 -9.30 8.46
C VAL A 111 -3.17 -10.52 8.72
N LEU A 112 -3.96 -10.90 7.71
CA LEU A 112 -4.84 -12.07 7.78
C LEU A 112 -4.19 -13.31 7.16
N GLU A 113 -3.46 -13.13 6.06
CA GLU A 113 -2.94 -14.24 5.26
C GLU A 113 -1.71 -13.81 4.44
N ILE A 114 -0.78 -14.75 4.24
CA ILE A 114 0.32 -14.63 3.27
C ILE A 114 0.01 -15.53 2.07
N ILE A 115 -0.30 -14.92 0.93
CA ILE A 115 -0.57 -15.61 -0.34
C ILE A 115 0.73 -15.67 -1.15
N ARG A 116 1.24 -16.87 -1.40
CA ARG A 116 2.49 -17.08 -2.16
C ARG A 116 2.17 -17.14 -3.64
N PHE A 117 3.05 -16.57 -4.47
CA PHE A 117 2.97 -16.71 -5.91
C PHE A 117 4.37 -16.74 -6.53
N ASP A 118 4.48 -17.42 -7.66
CA ASP A 118 5.71 -17.44 -8.43
C ASP A 118 5.60 -16.37 -9.51
N LYS A 119 6.42 -15.32 -9.36
CA LYS A 119 6.49 -14.26 -10.36
C LYS A 119 7.30 -14.80 -11.53
N VAL A 120 6.66 -15.10 -12.65
CA VAL A 120 7.37 -15.44 -13.88
C VAL A 120 8.16 -14.21 -14.28
N GLN A 121 9.50 -14.30 -14.24
CA GLN A 121 10.36 -13.28 -14.82
C GLN A 121 10.12 -13.33 -16.34
N LEU A 122 9.48 -12.29 -16.87
CA LEU A 122 9.47 -11.99 -18.31
C LEU A 122 10.74 -11.24 -18.68
#